data_AF-A0A927WPJ1-F1
#
_entry.id   AF-A0A927WPJ1-F1
#
_cell.length_a   1.000
_cell.length_b   1.000
_cell.length_c   1.000
_cell.angle_alpha   90.00
_cell.angle_beta   90.00
_cell.angle_gamma   90.00
#
_symmetry.space_group_name_H-M   'P 1'
#
loop_
_entity.id
_entity.type
_entity.pdbx_description
1 polymer ?
#
loop_
_entity_poly.entity_id
_entity_poly.type
_entity_poly.pdbx_seq_one_letter_code
_entity_poly.pdbx_strand_id
1 'polypeptide(L)'
;MKIAIYGAGEVGKRVCHNLMRFGIRPSFFLDRKAKAGETCLDVPLFQIDDYPTIACRDTTVVLALADGLEHKVVADKLYVCGFRKLVFLPVAYTMPSRLKKELTILYNEYMNGCVTGLVRDYSCYSEVSFLDAEQAVVSEGIYNITAWVPLEIVFTENLEHWPGDKRKLRAPYSYYDRNIATNYWMLNLMDYLQGIDHSCDTYLSMYERNGGAKPDIEKRRLQFELFEHEFDFGMDFFVQSAPEAMWNDRGYFNIVGGNHRIMYLYAKGCRYFPLRISRQDFAQWQGAESVMPEVAARISYPVSHPAFQHVVIHGTGRLYHVFKSIEKRYGHVDMSNRKILDSSHTEGFFGRQFARMKGTKVTIAVTSDELTYYEHLSRLMPVPDVELMVDSNASKDFLHYDIIISRDERGALVIEELKGVEQ
;
A
#
# COMPACT_ATOMS: atom_id res chain seq x y z
N MET A 1 -32.24 -10.14 -21.46
CA MET A 1 -31.39 -9.97 -20.26
C MET A 1 -32.29 -9.71 -19.07
N LYS A 2 -32.11 -10.44 -17.96
CA LYS A 2 -32.92 -10.25 -16.74
C LYS A 2 -32.15 -9.35 -15.78
N ILE A 3 -32.72 -8.21 -15.37
CA ILE A 3 -32.09 -7.28 -14.42
C ILE A 3 -32.88 -7.27 -13.11
N ALA A 4 -32.18 -7.31 -12.00
CA ALA A 4 -32.70 -7.02 -10.66
C ALA A 4 -31.94 -5.84 -10.05
N ILE A 5 -32.58 -5.15 -9.09
CA ILE A 5 -31.97 -4.03 -8.37
C ILE A 5 -31.89 -4.38 -6.89
N TYR A 6 -30.71 -4.28 -6.29
CA TYR A 6 -30.55 -4.41 -4.84
C TYR A 6 -30.56 -3.03 -4.18
N GLY A 7 -31.47 -2.83 -3.22
CA GLY A 7 -31.75 -1.56 -2.55
C GLY A 7 -33.00 -0.89 -3.13
N ALA A 8 -34.07 -0.84 -2.36
CA ALA A 8 -35.35 -0.19 -2.72
C ALA A 8 -35.45 1.26 -2.20
N GLY A 9 -34.33 1.83 -1.73
CA GLY A 9 -34.24 3.24 -1.35
C GLY A 9 -34.20 4.19 -2.55
N GLU A 10 -33.95 5.48 -2.30
CA GLU A 10 -33.96 6.53 -3.33
C GLU A 10 -33.00 6.25 -4.50
N VAL A 11 -31.82 5.69 -4.21
CA VAL A 11 -30.84 5.33 -5.24
C VAL A 11 -31.40 4.26 -6.17
N GLY A 12 -31.95 3.17 -5.64
CA GLY A 12 -32.53 2.09 -6.45
C GLY A 12 -33.78 2.49 -7.22
N LYS A 13 -34.65 3.33 -6.63
CA LYS A 13 -35.80 3.91 -7.34
C LYS A 13 -35.35 4.73 -8.54
N ARG A 14 -34.29 5.53 -8.40
CA ARG A 14 -33.70 6.31 -9.51
C ARG A 14 -33.14 5.40 -10.61
N VAL A 15 -32.42 4.34 -10.24
CA VAL A 15 -31.90 3.35 -11.21
C VAL A 15 -33.04 2.69 -11.98
N CYS A 16 -34.12 2.31 -11.29
CA CYS A 16 -35.30 1.72 -11.93
C CYS A 16 -35.95 2.66 -12.94
N HIS A 17 -36.14 3.94 -12.59
CA HIS A 17 -36.64 4.94 -13.53
C HIS A 17 -35.73 5.09 -14.75
N ASN A 18 -34.42 5.15 -14.53
CA ASN A 18 -33.45 5.27 -15.63
C ASN A 18 -33.51 4.06 -16.57
N LEU A 19 -33.52 2.84 -16.03
CA LEU A 19 -33.66 1.62 -16.84
C LEU A 19 -34.98 1.61 -17.62
N MET A 20 -36.10 1.93 -16.97
CA MET A 20 -37.42 1.99 -17.62
C MET A 20 -37.48 3.03 -18.74
N ARG A 21 -36.83 4.18 -18.56
CA ARG A 21 -36.72 5.24 -19.59
C ARG A 21 -36.04 4.75 -20.87
N PHE A 22 -35.11 3.81 -20.76
CA PHE A 22 -34.44 3.16 -21.89
C PHE A 22 -35.10 1.83 -22.31
N GLY A 23 -36.36 1.59 -21.89
CA GLY A 23 -37.14 0.42 -22.29
C GLY A 23 -36.77 -0.87 -21.57
N ILE A 24 -35.94 -0.81 -20.53
CA ILE A 24 -35.52 -1.97 -19.75
C ILE A 24 -36.34 -2.05 -18.46
N ARG A 25 -37.22 -3.04 -18.34
CA ARG A 25 -38.01 -3.26 -17.12
C ARG A 25 -37.26 -4.20 -16.15
N PRO A 26 -36.87 -3.75 -14.95
CA PRO A 26 -36.35 -4.63 -13.92
C PRO A 26 -37.36 -5.73 -13.57
N SER A 27 -36.87 -6.94 -13.35
CA SER A 27 -37.71 -8.10 -13.03
C SER A 27 -38.16 -8.11 -11.57
N PHE A 28 -37.31 -7.63 -10.66
CA PHE A 28 -37.59 -7.51 -9.24
C PHE A 28 -36.58 -6.60 -8.53
N PHE A 29 -36.96 -6.11 -7.35
CA PHE A 29 -36.06 -5.52 -6.37
C PHE A 29 -35.70 -6.54 -5.29
N LEU A 30 -34.52 -6.36 -4.70
CA LEU A 30 -34.07 -7.01 -3.48
C LEU A 30 -33.82 -5.95 -2.41
N ASP A 31 -34.35 -6.10 -1.20
CA ASP A 31 -34.04 -5.21 -0.08
C ASP A 31 -34.07 -5.98 1.24
N ARG A 32 -33.19 -5.64 2.18
CA ARG A 32 -33.16 -6.26 3.51
C ARG A 32 -34.41 -5.97 4.35
N LYS A 33 -35.17 -4.92 4.01
CA LYS A 33 -36.39 -4.50 4.70
C LYS A 33 -37.68 -4.94 3.98
N ALA A 34 -37.56 -5.69 2.88
CA ALA A 34 -38.70 -6.15 2.09
C ALA A 34 -39.63 -7.05 2.91
N LYS A 35 -40.93 -6.97 2.63
CA LYS A 35 -41.94 -7.92 3.13
C LYS A 35 -42.62 -8.65 1.98
N ALA A 36 -43.15 -9.83 2.28
CA ALA A 36 -43.84 -10.66 1.29
C ALA A 36 -45.00 -9.89 0.62
N GLY A 37 -45.00 -9.88 -0.71
CA GLY A 37 -46.04 -9.23 -1.53
C GLY A 37 -45.86 -7.74 -1.76
N GLU A 38 -44.80 -7.11 -1.23
CA GLU A 38 -44.51 -5.69 -1.50
C GLU A 38 -44.04 -5.47 -2.95
N THR A 39 -44.28 -4.25 -3.43
CA THR A 39 -43.78 -3.78 -4.72
C THR A 39 -43.07 -2.44 -4.54
N CYS A 40 -42.12 -2.15 -5.42
CA CYS A 40 -41.47 -0.86 -5.54
C CYS A 40 -41.56 -0.42 -7.01
N LEU A 41 -42.26 0.67 -7.29
CA LEU A 41 -42.51 1.15 -8.67
C LEU A 41 -43.13 0.06 -9.57
N ASP A 42 -44.15 -0.64 -9.07
CA ASP A 42 -44.83 -1.75 -9.77
C ASP A 42 -43.91 -2.91 -10.20
N VAL A 43 -42.76 -3.02 -9.54
CA VAL A 43 -41.81 -4.14 -9.67
C VAL A 43 -41.83 -4.93 -8.35
N PRO A 44 -41.93 -6.27 -8.39
CA PRO A 44 -41.94 -7.10 -7.19
C PRO A 44 -40.71 -6.85 -6.29
N LEU A 45 -40.91 -6.80 -4.98
CA LEU A 45 -39.84 -6.60 -3.99
C LEU A 45 -39.69 -7.87 -3.14
N PHE A 46 -38.46 -8.37 -3.02
CA PHE A 46 -38.15 -9.57 -2.24
C PHE A 46 -37.04 -9.32 -1.23
N GLN A 47 -37.04 -10.11 -0.15
CA GLN A 47 -35.85 -10.27 0.68
C GLN A 47 -34.90 -11.27 0.00
N ILE A 48 -33.58 -11.10 0.18
CA ILE A 48 -32.59 -12.02 -0.42
C ILE A 48 -32.87 -13.48 -0.02
N ASP A 49 -33.19 -13.69 1.27
CA ASP A 49 -33.27 -15.02 1.86
C ASP A 49 -34.51 -15.80 1.38
N ASP A 50 -35.51 -15.11 0.83
CA ASP A 50 -36.77 -15.68 0.35
C ASP A 50 -36.75 -16.03 -1.15
N TYR A 51 -35.65 -15.76 -1.87
CA TYR A 51 -35.61 -15.88 -3.32
C TYR A 51 -35.14 -17.28 -3.79
N PRO A 52 -35.90 -17.99 -4.66
CA PRO A 52 -35.57 -19.35 -5.08
C PRO A 52 -34.29 -19.43 -5.93
N THR A 53 -33.35 -20.27 -5.49
CA THR A 53 -31.95 -20.42 -5.96
C THR A 53 -31.76 -20.80 -7.44
N ILE A 54 -32.78 -21.32 -8.13
CA ILE A 54 -32.63 -21.94 -9.45
C ILE A 54 -32.59 -20.92 -10.62
N ALA A 55 -33.06 -19.68 -10.43
CA ALA A 55 -33.16 -18.66 -11.49
C ALA A 55 -32.11 -17.52 -11.39
N CYS A 56 -31.09 -17.66 -10.52
CA CYS A 56 -30.21 -16.56 -10.12
C CYS A 56 -29.02 -16.30 -11.05
N ARG A 57 -28.53 -17.30 -11.79
CA ARG A 57 -27.30 -17.18 -12.60
C ARG A 57 -27.42 -16.23 -13.80
N ASP A 58 -28.58 -16.20 -14.46
CA ASP A 58 -28.83 -15.35 -15.63
C ASP A 58 -29.34 -13.95 -15.28
N THR A 59 -29.50 -13.67 -13.99
CA THR A 59 -29.94 -12.36 -13.51
C THR A 59 -28.74 -11.48 -13.22
N THR A 60 -28.69 -10.32 -13.88
CA THR A 60 -27.77 -9.25 -13.52
C THR A 60 -28.36 -8.44 -12.38
N VAL A 61 -27.66 -8.37 -11.24
CA VAL A 61 -28.10 -7.58 -10.08
C VAL A 61 -27.30 -6.28 -10.04
N VAL A 62 -27.99 -5.14 -10.02
CA VAL A 62 -27.39 -3.81 -9.86
C VAL A 62 -27.49 -3.40 -8.40
N LEU A 63 -26.36 -3.22 -7.72
CA LEU A 63 -26.31 -2.80 -6.32
C LEU A 63 -26.50 -1.29 -6.23
N ALA A 64 -27.69 -0.85 -5.85
CA ALA A 64 -28.08 0.56 -5.80
C ALA A 64 -28.15 1.07 -4.35
N LEU A 65 -27.03 0.95 -3.63
CA LEU A 65 -26.89 1.40 -2.25
C LEU A 65 -26.29 2.80 -2.16
N ALA A 66 -26.73 3.58 -1.17
CA ALA A 66 -26.19 4.91 -0.92
C ALA A 66 -24.77 4.86 -0.34
N ASP A 67 -24.49 3.87 0.52
CA ASP A 67 -23.16 3.63 1.06
C ASP A 67 -22.37 2.69 0.14
N GLY A 68 -21.33 3.20 -0.51
CA GLY A 68 -20.44 2.44 -1.38
C GLY A 68 -19.64 1.35 -0.65
N LEU A 69 -19.43 1.47 0.66
CA LEU A 69 -18.70 0.47 1.45
C LEU A 69 -19.51 -0.81 1.67
N GLU A 70 -20.84 -0.71 1.72
CA GLU A 70 -21.73 -1.87 1.87
C GLU A 70 -21.78 -2.76 0.61
N HIS A 71 -21.34 -2.26 -0.55
CA HIS A 71 -21.46 -2.98 -1.82
C HIS A 71 -20.74 -4.32 -1.80
N LYS A 72 -19.57 -4.41 -1.16
CA LYS A 72 -18.82 -5.67 -1.07
C LYS A 72 -19.59 -6.73 -0.27
N VAL A 73 -20.00 -6.38 0.95
CA VAL A 73 -20.71 -7.28 1.87
C VAL A 73 -21.98 -7.82 1.21
N VAL A 74 -22.72 -6.96 0.51
CA VAL A 74 -23.93 -7.34 -0.20
C VAL A 74 -23.64 -8.19 -1.43
N ALA A 75 -22.61 -7.84 -2.21
CA ALA A 75 -22.24 -8.62 -3.39
C ALA A 75 -21.80 -10.04 -3.01
N ASP A 76 -21.00 -10.19 -1.95
CA ASP A 76 -20.60 -11.48 -1.40
C ASP A 76 -21.82 -12.31 -0.96
N LYS A 77 -22.78 -11.69 -0.25
CA LYS A 77 -24.04 -12.36 0.14
C LYS A 77 -24.83 -12.81 -1.09
N LEU A 78 -25.02 -11.95 -2.09
CA LEU A 78 -25.73 -12.28 -3.32
C LEU A 78 -25.02 -13.41 -4.09
N TYR A 79 -23.69 -13.41 -4.10
CA TYR A 79 -22.89 -14.45 -4.74
C TYR A 79 -23.08 -15.82 -4.06
N VAL A 80 -23.12 -15.87 -2.73
CA VAL A 80 -23.44 -17.07 -1.95
C VAL A 80 -24.87 -17.56 -2.26
N CYS A 81 -25.81 -16.65 -2.46
CA CYS A 81 -27.19 -16.97 -2.88
C CYS A 81 -27.32 -17.39 -4.36
N GLY A 82 -26.20 -17.48 -5.10
CA GLY A 82 -26.15 -18.03 -6.46
C GLY A 82 -26.24 -17.00 -7.58
N PHE A 83 -26.28 -15.69 -7.28
CA PHE A 83 -26.14 -14.66 -8.30
C PHE A 83 -24.69 -14.61 -8.80
N ARG A 84 -24.51 -14.53 -10.12
CA ARG A 84 -23.17 -14.52 -10.75
C ARG A 84 -22.83 -13.21 -11.43
N LYS A 85 -23.83 -12.47 -11.94
CA LYS A 85 -23.63 -11.20 -12.65
C LYS A 85 -23.98 -10.05 -11.73
N LEU A 86 -22.98 -9.45 -11.10
CA LEU A 86 -23.17 -8.35 -10.15
C LEU A 86 -22.56 -7.06 -10.70
N VAL A 87 -23.32 -5.97 -10.64
CA VAL A 87 -22.88 -4.61 -10.98
C VAL A 87 -22.83 -3.80 -9.69
N PHE A 88 -21.63 -3.39 -9.30
CA PHE A 88 -21.37 -2.80 -7.99
C PHE A 88 -20.29 -1.72 -8.09
N LEU A 89 -20.23 -0.84 -7.10
CA LEU A 89 -19.18 0.14 -6.95
C LEU A 89 -18.01 -0.48 -6.15
N PRO A 90 -16.79 -0.60 -6.72
CA PRO A 90 -15.70 -1.39 -6.13
C PRO A 90 -14.90 -0.62 -5.05
N VAL A 91 -15.58 0.10 -4.15
CA VAL A 91 -14.92 0.97 -3.15
C VAL A 91 -14.10 0.14 -2.16
N ALA A 92 -14.72 -0.86 -1.55
CA ALA A 92 -14.14 -1.68 -0.48
C ALA A 92 -13.34 -2.89 -0.98
N TYR A 93 -13.00 -2.95 -2.28
CA TYR A 93 -12.29 -4.08 -2.86
C TYR A 93 -10.79 -3.83 -2.96
N THR A 94 -10.01 -4.86 -2.63
CA THR A 94 -8.59 -4.99 -2.94
C THR A 94 -8.45 -5.45 -4.39
N MET A 95 -8.16 -4.52 -5.30
CA MET A 95 -7.99 -4.82 -6.73
C MET A 95 -7.26 -3.67 -7.45
N PRO A 96 -6.68 -3.91 -8.65
CA PRO A 96 -6.01 -2.88 -9.45
C PRO A 96 -6.88 -1.67 -9.75
N SER A 97 -6.27 -0.48 -9.74
CA SER A 97 -6.92 0.78 -10.11
C SER A 97 -7.58 0.74 -11.50
N ARG A 98 -6.95 0.08 -12.48
CA ARG A 98 -7.53 -0.10 -13.82
C ARG A 98 -8.86 -0.85 -13.76
N LEU A 99 -8.91 -1.97 -13.03
CA LEU A 99 -10.12 -2.75 -12.88
C LEU A 99 -11.19 -1.99 -12.09
N LYS A 100 -10.81 -1.26 -11.03
CA LYS A 100 -11.74 -0.37 -10.31
C LYS A 100 -12.39 0.64 -11.24
N LYS A 101 -11.59 1.25 -12.14
CA LYS A 101 -12.08 2.21 -13.14
C LYS A 101 -13.05 1.54 -14.12
N GLU A 102 -12.68 0.39 -14.68
CA GLU A 102 -13.54 -0.39 -15.59
C GLU A 102 -14.88 -0.75 -14.94
N LEU A 103 -14.86 -1.26 -13.70
CA LEU A 103 -16.07 -1.58 -12.93
C LEU A 103 -16.89 -0.35 -12.55
N THR A 104 -16.25 0.79 -12.25
CA THR A 104 -16.94 2.04 -11.93
C THR A 104 -17.64 2.62 -13.17
N ILE A 105 -17.02 2.51 -14.34
CA ILE A 105 -17.65 2.90 -15.62
C ILE A 105 -18.87 2.01 -15.87
N LEU A 106 -18.71 0.68 -15.77
CA LEU A 106 -19.81 -0.27 -15.92
C LEU A 106 -20.95 0.00 -14.91
N TYR A 107 -20.59 0.27 -13.66
CA TYR A 107 -21.55 0.65 -12.64
C TYR A 107 -22.34 1.90 -13.05
N ASN A 108 -21.65 2.99 -13.44
CA ASN A 108 -22.29 4.23 -13.85
C ASN A 108 -23.17 4.07 -15.11
N GLU A 109 -22.78 3.23 -16.05
CA GLU A 109 -23.60 2.84 -17.22
C GLU A 109 -24.96 2.29 -16.77
N TYR A 110 -24.95 1.28 -15.90
CA TYR A 110 -26.17 0.67 -15.36
C TYR A 110 -26.99 1.65 -14.50
N MET A 111 -26.32 2.47 -13.69
CA MET A 111 -26.99 3.48 -12.85
C MET A 111 -27.76 4.51 -13.70
N ASN A 112 -27.25 4.82 -14.90
CA ASN A 112 -27.86 5.75 -15.85
C ASN A 112 -28.80 5.08 -16.86
N GLY A 113 -28.96 3.75 -16.79
CA GLY A 113 -29.80 2.98 -17.71
C GLY A 113 -29.17 2.69 -19.08
N CYS A 114 -27.94 3.15 -19.32
CA CYS A 114 -27.16 2.91 -20.54
C CYS A 114 -26.45 1.56 -20.47
N VAL A 115 -27.18 0.46 -20.54
CA VAL A 115 -26.62 -0.89 -20.35
C VAL A 115 -25.86 -1.38 -21.58
N THR A 116 -24.59 -0.98 -21.69
CA THR A 116 -23.72 -1.32 -22.84
C THR A 116 -22.64 -2.34 -22.52
N GLY A 117 -22.08 -2.32 -21.31
CA GLY A 117 -20.98 -3.21 -20.92
C GLY A 117 -21.40 -4.64 -20.56
N LEU A 118 -20.49 -5.59 -20.78
CA LEU A 118 -20.65 -6.99 -20.39
C LEU A 118 -20.34 -7.17 -18.89
N VAL A 119 -21.29 -7.75 -18.15
CA VAL A 119 -21.08 -8.13 -16.75
C VAL A 119 -20.44 -9.51 -16.68
N ARG A 120 -19.20 -9.57 -16.17
CA ARG A 120 -18.47 -10.82 -15.93
C ARG A 120 -19.01 -11.54 -14.69
N ASP A 121 -18.63 -12.80 -14.53
CA ASP A 121 -18.90 -13.54 -13.30
C ASP A 121 -18.19 -12.85 -12.11
N TYR A 122 -18.92 -12.67 -11.02
CA TYR A 122 -18.40 -12.06 -9.80
C TYR A 122 -17.25 -12.85 -9.18
N SER A 123 -17.15 -14.16 -9.45
CA SER A 123 -16.02 -14.98 -9.00
C SER A 123 -14.66 -14.48 -9.49
N CYS A 124 -14.64 -13.69 -10.57
CA CYS A 124 -13.44 -13.02 -11.06
C CYS A 124 -12.92 -11.93 -10.14
N TYR A 125 -13.69 -11.55 -9.10
CA TYR A 125 -13.39 -10.45 -8.18
C TYR A 125 -13.32 -10.90 -6.72
N SER A 126 -13.74 -12.13 -6.39
CA SER A 126 -13.76 -12.65 -5.03
C SER A 126 -12.35 -13.05 -4.55
N GLU A 127 -11.68 -12.08 -3.95
CA GLU A 127 -10.61 -12.13 -2.93
C GLU A 127 -9.27 -12.86 -3.17
N VAL A 128 -9.01 -13.51 -4.31
CA VAL A 128 -7.69 -14.15 -4.54
C VAL A 128 -7.00 -13.73 -5.84
N SER A 129 -7.73 -13.12 -6.78
CA SER A 129 -7.29 -12.99 -8.16
C SER A 129 -6.33 -11.83 -8.46
N PHE A 130 -5.85 -11.10 -7.45
CA PHE A 130 -5.08 -9.88 -7.69
C PHE A 130 -3.70 -9.85 -7.02
N LEU A 131 -3.18 -10.99 -6.55
CA LEU A 131 -1.83 -11.07 -6.00
C LEU A 131 -0.82 -11.27 -7.13
N ASP A 132 -0.74 -10.28 -8.01
CA ASP A 132 0.16 -10.28 -9.16
C ASP A 132 1.13 -9.09 -9.05
N ALA A 133 2.42 -9.38 -9.12
CA ALA A 133 3.48 -8.39 -9.03
C ALA A 133 3.36 -7.32 -10.13
N GLU A 134 2.90 -7.69 -11.32
CA GLU A 134 2.74 -6.77 -12.46
C GLU A 134 1.75 -5.64 -12.16
N GLN A 135 0.89 -5.79 -11.15
CA GLN A 135 0.00 -4.72 -10.70
C GLN A 135 0.73 -3.54 -10.05
N ALA A 136 2.01 -3.73 -9.69
CA ALA A 136 2.87 -2.66 -9.25
C ALA A 136 3.33 -1.76 -10.39
N VAL A 137 3.26 -2.25 -11.63
CA VAL A 137 3.72 -1.54 -12.82
C VAL A 137 2.65 -0.56 -13.30
N VAL A 138 3.07 0.69 -13.49
CA VAL A 138 2.21 1.81 -13.89
C VAL A 138 2.45 2.21 -15.34
N SER A 139 3.70 2.05 -15.78
CA SER A 139 4.12 2.37 -17.14
C SER A 139 5.23 1.41 -17.56
N GLU A 140 5.15 0.95 -18.80
CA GLU A 140 6.14 0.06 -19.39
C GLU A 140 6.97 0.78 -20.45
N GLY A 141 8.28 0.63 -20.33
CA GLY A 141 9.24 0.90 -21.39
C GLY A 141 9.91 -0.40 -21.87
N ILE A 142 10.77 -0.25 -22.88
CA ILE A 142 11.52 -1.38 -23.45
C ILE A 142 12.46 -1.97 -22.40
N TYR A 143 13.30 -1.12 -21.79
CA TYR A 143 14.34 -1.56 -20.83
C TYR A 143 13.94 -1.38 -19.37
N ASN A 144 13.11 -0.38 -19.11
CA ASN A 144 12.74 0.04 -17.77
C ASN A 144 11.21 0.05 -17.63
N ILE A 145 10.76 -0.07 -16.40
CA ILE A 145 9.35 0.11 -16.02
C ILE A 145 9.26 1.19 -14.95
N THR A 146 8.11 1.84 -14.85
CA THR A 146 7.78 2.66 -13.69
C THR A 146 6.84 1.87 -12.81
N ALA A 147 7.25 1.62 -11.56
CA ALA A 147 6.47 0.88 -10.58
C ALA A 147 6.21 1.73 -9.33
N TRP A 148 5.12 1.44 -8.64
CA TRP A 148 4.84 2.02 -7.32
C TRP A 148 5.58 1.24 -6.23
N VAL A 149 6.56 1.88 -5.61
CA VAL A 149 7.43 1.26 -4.61
C VAL A 149 7.08 1.78 -3.21
N PRO A 150 6.87 0.89 -2.23
CA PRO A 150 6.45 1.29 -0.89
C PRO A 150 7.60 1.90 -0.07
N LEU A 151 7.27 2.83 0.83
CA LEU A 151 8.18 3.64 1.64
C LEU A 151 9.30 2.84 2.31
N GLU A 152 8.99 1.65 2.82
CA GLU A 152 9.91 0.79 3.58
C GLU A 152 11.15 0.38 2.77
N ILE A 153 11.08 0.45 1.45
CA ILE A 153 12.15 0.03 0.56
C ILE A 153 12.60 1.13 -0.40
N VAL A 154 12.28 2.39 -0.13
CA VAL A 154 12.83 3.54 -0.87
C VAL A 154 13.94 4.19 -0.04
N PHE A 155 15.16 4.10 -0.55
CA PHE A 155 16.37 4.60 0.10
C PHE A 155 17.01 5.69 -0.77
N THR A 156 17.73 6.59 -0.11
CA THR A 156 18.59 7.60 -0.75
C THR A 156 19.69 6.94 -1.58
N GLU A 157 20.43 7.75 -2.34
CA GLU A 157 21.52 7.29 -3.18
C GLU A 157 22.51 6.40 -2.43
N ASN A 158 23.05 5.38 -3.10
CA ASN A 158 24.21 4.64 -2.62
C ASN A 158 25.44 5.04 -3.45
N LEU A 159 26.51 5.48 -2.78
CA LEU A 159 27.75 5.93 -3.41
C LEU A 159 28.48 4.83 -4.18
N GLU A 160 28.35 3.58 -3.75
CA GLU A 160 28.98 2.44 -4.40
C GLU A 160 28.31 2.16 -5.75
N HIS A 161 26.98 2.25 -5.79
CA HIS A 161 26.15 1.97 -6.97
C HIS A 161 25.87 3.19 -7.85
N TRP A 162 26.31 4.39 -7.47
CA TRP A 162 26.03 5.61 -8.25
C TRP A 162 26.67 5.57 -9.64
N PRO A 163 25.88 5.58 -10.73
CA PRO A 163 26.38 5.44 -12.10
C PRO A 163 26.95 6.76 -12.67
N GLY A 164 26.67 7.90 -12.02
CA GLY A 164 27.06 9.23 -12.48
C GLY A 164 28.37 9.75 -11.90
N ASP A 165 28.63 11.04 -12.10
CA ASP A 165 29.77 11.71 -11.48
C ASP A 165 29.52 11.87 -9.97
N LYS A 166 30.24 11.10 -9.15
CA LYS A 166 30.13 11.11 -7.68
C LYS A 166 30.42 12.51 -7.09
N ARG A 167 31.15 13.39 -7.80
CA ARG A 167 31.39 14.78 -7.35
C ARG A 167 30.13 15.65 -7.38
N LYS A 168 29.09 15.22 -8.08
CA LYS A 168 27.79 15.92 -8.13
C LYS A 168 26.87 15.56 -6.96
N LEU A 169 27.26 14.56 -6.17
CA LEU A 169 26.56 14.17 -4.96
C LEU A 169 26.93 15.16 -3.85
N ARG A 170 25.92 15.88 -3.35
CA ARG A 170 26.07 16.99 -2.40
C ARG A 170 25.39 16.73 -1.05
N ALA A 171 24.92 15.51 -0.82
CA ALA A 171 24.31 15.15 0.45
C ALA A 171 25.41 14.76 1.47
N PRO A 172 25.18 14.96 2.78
CA PRO A 172 26.08 14.45 3.80
C PRO A 172 26.29 12.95 3.67
N TYR A 173 27.51 12.48 3.89
CA TYR A 173 27.85 11.05 3.76
C TYR A 173 26.95 10.15 4.63
N SER A 174 26.57 10.63 5.81
CA SER A 174 25.70 9.92 6.77
C SER A 174 24.26 9.70 6.28
N TYR A 175 23.87 10.27 5.14
CA TYR A 175 22.54 10.17 4.54
C TYR A 175 22.55 9.40 3.22
N TYR A 176 23.68 8.86 2.78
CA TYR A 176 23.68 7.88 1.70
C TYR A 176 23.23 6.52 2.22
N ASP A 177 22.53 5.79 1.36
CA ASP A 177 22.08 4.44 1.61
C ASP A 177 21.19 4.34 2.87
N ARG A 178 20.31 5.32 3.07
CA ARG A 178 19.35 5.42 4.18
C ARG A 178 17.92 5.48 3.65
N ASN A 179 16.94 4.96 4.39
CA ASN A 179 15.54 5.11 3.98
C ASN A 179 15.17 6.60 3.83
N ILE A 180 14.35 6.96 2.86
CA ILE A 180 13.96 8.36 2.64
C ILE A 180 13.27 9.00 3.85
N ALA A 181 12.59 8.21 4.69
CA ALA A 181 11.95 8.69 5.92
C ALA A 181 12.93 9.23 6.96
N THR A 182 14.19 8.82 6.88
CA THR A 182 15.30 9.30 7.71
C THR A 182 15.75 10.72 7.29
N ASN A 183 15.35 11.20 6.12
CA ASN A 183 15.78 12.49 5.57
C ASN A 183 15.00 13.70 6.14
N TYR A 184 15.01 13.85 7.46
CA TYR A 184 14.25 14.87 8.20
C TYR A 184 14.60 16.31 7.82
N TRP A 185 15.83 16.57 7.36
CA TRP A 185 16.26 17.90 6.96
C TRP A 185 15.66 18.31 5.61
N MET A 186 15.47 17.38 4.67
CA MET A 186 14.67 17.66 3.47
C MET A 186 13.19 17.83 3.81
N LEU A 187 12.69 17.11 4.81
CA LEU A 187 11.33 17.30 5.32
C LEU A 187 11.12 18.70 5.91
N ASN A 188 12.09 19.22 6.67
CA ASN A 188 12.08 20.61 7.16
C ASN A 188 11.98 21.64 6.02
N LEU A 189 12.62 21.41 4.87
CA LEU A 189 12.41 22.27 3.70
C LEU A 189 10.94 22.21 3.21
N MET A 190 10.37 21.01 3.10
CA MET A 190 8.99 20.85 2.63
C MET A 190 8.00 21.49 3.60
N ASP A 191 8.21 21.34 4.91
CA ASP A 191 7.36 21.95 5.95
C ASP A 191 7.45 23.48 5.92
N TYR A 192 8.65 24.03 5.71
CA TYR A 192 8.85 25.47 5.51
C TYR A 192 8.13 25.99 4.25
N LEU A 193 8.26 25.30 3.11
CA LEU A 193 7.63 25.72 1.86
C LEU A 193 6.09 25.61 1.90
N GLN A 194 5.55 24.69 2.69
CA GLN A 194 4.12 24.58 2.98
C GLN A 194 3.60 25.62 4.00
N GLY A 195 4.50 26.36 4.67
CA GLY A 195 4.14 27.27 5.75
C GLY A 195 3.78 26.57 7.08
N ILE A 196 4.13 25.29 7.24
CA ILE A 196 3.97 24.54 8.48
C ILE A 196 5.07 24.92 9.49
N ASP A 197 6.31 25.05 8.99
CA ASP A 197 7.46 25.49 9.78
C ASP A 197 7.84 26.93 9.37
N HIS A 198 8.38 27.69 10.31
CA HIS A 198 8.80 29.07 10.07
C HIS A 198 10.27 29.17 9.59
N SER A 199 11.03 28.08 9.60
CA SER A 199 12.43 28.07 9.17
C SER A 199 12.79 26.84 8.32
N CYS A 200 13.76 26.99 7.42
CA CYS A 200 14.43 25.88 6.73
C CYS A 200 15.89 25.71 7.18
N ASP A 201 16.23 26.12 8.40
CA ASP A 201 17.61 26.17 8.89
C ASP A 201 18.24 24.78 9.00
N THR A 202 17.44 23.75 9.30
CA THR A 202 17.92 22.37 9.31
C THR A 202 18.34 21.94 7.92
N TYR A 203 17.56 22.29 6.89
CA TYR A 203 17.92 22.04 5.49
C TYR A 203 19.19 22.81 5.09
N LEU A 204 19.27 24.10 5.41
CA LEU A 204 20.40 24.97 5.06
C LEU A 204 21.71 24.53 5.74
N SER A 205 21.66 24.27 7.05
CA SER A 205 22.83 23.86 7.83
C SER A 205 23.43 22.54 7.36
N MET A 206 22.61 21.64 6.80
CA MET A 206 23.13 20.41 6.20
C MET A 206 23.99 20.68 4.96
N TYR A 207 23.66 21.66 4.12
CA TYR A 207 24.53 22.01 2.99
C TYR A 207 25.82 22.72 3.43
N GLU A 208 25.74 23.58 4.44
CA GLU A 208 26.89 24.30 4.99
C GLU A 208 27.91 23.34 5.64
N ARG A 209 27.44 22.38 6.45
CA ARG A 209 28.29 21.39 7.13
C ARG A 209 29.09 20.50 6.18
N ASN A 210 28.61 20.30 4.96
CA ASN A 210 29.25 19.41 3.98
C ASN A 210 30.09 20.15 2.93
N GLY A 211 30.40 21.44 3.15
CA GLY A 211 31.18 22.23 2.21
C GLY A 211 30.50 22.44 0.85
N GLY A 212 29.17 22.24 0.79
CA GLY A 212 28.38 22.41 -0.41
C GLY A 212 28.08 23.89 -0.68
N ALA A 213 27.85 24.22 -1.96
CA ALA A 213 27.27 25.52 -2.29
C ALA A 213 25.89 25.65 -1.61
N LYS A 214 25.62 26.82 -0.99
CA LYS A 214 24.32 27.09 -0.38
C LYS A 214 23.21 26.83 -1.41
N PRO A 215 22.17 26.08 -1.04
CA PRO A 215 21.07 25.80 -1.94
C PRO A 215 20.30 27.10 -2.21
N ASP A 216 19.90 27.28 -3.46
CA ASP A 216 19.02 28.38 -3.87
C ASP A 216 17.58 28.07 -3.42
N ILE A 217 17.13 28.74 -2.35
CA ILE A 217 15.81 28.53 -1.75
C ILE A 217 14.68 29.00 -2.67
N GLU A 218 14.88 30.08 -3.42
CA GLU A 218 13.85 30.56 -4.36
C GLU A 218 13.66 29.57 -5.50
N LYS A 219 14.74 28.96 -6.01
CA LYS A 219 14.62 27.83 -6.94
C LYS A 219 13.85 26.64 -6.33
N ARG A 220 14.02 26.36 -5.03
CA ARG A 220 13.27 25.28 -4.35
C ARG A 220 11.80 25.63 -4.17
N ARG A 221 11.48 26.88 -3.89
CA ARG A 221 10.10 27.38 -3.85
C ARG A 221 9.41 27.19 -5.20
N LEU A 222 10.03 27.63 -6.30
CA LEU A 222 9.49 27.43 -7.64
C LEU A 222 9.29 25.94 -7.99
N GLN A 223 10.24 25.07 -7.60
CA GLN A 223 10.06 23.63 -7.77
C GLN A 223 8.88 23.08 -6.96
N PHE A 224 8.71 23.55 -5.72
CA PHE A 224 7.62 23.14 -4.85
C PHE A 224 6.26 23.60 -5.40
N GLU A 225 6.15 24.84 -5.87
CA GLU A 225 4.94 25.38 -6.49
C GLU A 225 4.54 24.59 -7.74
N LEU A 226 5.52 24.21 -8.57
CA LEU A 226 5.29 23.31 -9.70
C LEU A 226 4.75 21.95 -9.22
N PHE A 227 5.33 21.38 -8.17
CA PHE A 227 4.87 20.11 -7.64
C PHE A 227 3.45 20.19 -7.06
N GLU A 228 3.10 21.27 -6.34
CA GLU A 228 1.73 21.51 -5.89
C GLU A 228 0.76 21.59 -7.07
N HIS A 229 1.11 22.37 -8.10
CA HIS A 229 0.29 22.47 -9.31
C HIS A 229 0.05 21.10 -9.94
N GLU A 230 1.10 20.33 -10.18
CA GLU A 230 0.99 19.01 -10.80
C GLU A 230 0.22 18.01 -9.91
N PHE A 231 0.41 18.07 -8.60
CA PHE A 231 -0.29 17.21 -7.64
C PHE A 231 -1.80 17.45 -7.60
N ASP A 232 -2.25 18.70 -7.80
CA ASP A 232 -3.67 19.04 -7.88
C ASP A 232 -4.37 18.39 -9.09
N PHE A 233 -3.63 18.08 -10.16
CA PHE A 233 -4.16 17.35 -11.33
C PHE A 233 -3.98 15.83 -11.24
N GLY A 234 -3.28 15.33 -10.22
CA GLY A 234 -3.07 13.91 -9.96
C GLY A 234 -1.60 13.48 -10.00
N MET A 235 -1.36 12.20 -10.31
CA MET A 235 -0.02 11.59 -10.19
C MET A 235 0.74 11.46 -11.51
N ASP A 236 0.15 11.85 -12.64
CA ASP A 236 0.69 11.58 -13.98
C ASP A 236 2.08 12.18 -14.17
N PHE A 237 2.30 13.44 -13.76
CA PHE A 237 3.62 14.07 -13.79
C PHE A 237 4.65 13.28 -12.99
N PHE A 238 4.31 12.83 -11.78
CA PHE A 238 5.21 12.09 -10.90
C PHE A 238 5.56 10.71 -11.47
N VAL A 239 4.59 10.06 -12.14
CA VAL A 239 4.81 8.77 -12.84
C VAL A 239 5.69 8.96 -14.07
N GLN A 240 5.38 9.93 -14.93
CA GLN A 240 6.13 10.18 -16.17
C GLN A 240 7.56 10.66 -15.91
N SER A 241 7.73 11.43 -14.84
CA SER A 241 9.03 11.98 -14.46
C SER A 241 9.74 11.15 -13.38
N ALA A 242 9.23 9.96 -13.03
CA ALA A 242 9.71 9.11 -11.93
C ALA A 242 11.25 9.03 -11.86
N PRO A 243 11.86 9.25 -10.69
CA PRO A 243 13.30 9.10 -10.55
C PRO A 243 13.70 7.65 -10.80
N GLU A 244 14.90 7.50 -11.32
CA GLU A 244 15.51 6.19 -11.49
C GLU A 244 15.88 5.61 -10.14
N ALA A 245 15.80 4.29 -9.99
CA ALA A 245 16.25 3.61 -8.79
C ALA A 245 16.87 2.26 -9.15
N MET A 246 17.79 1.81 -8.29
CA MET A 246 18.54 0.57 -8.46
C MET A 246 18.28 -0.34 -7.27
N TRP A 247 18.08 -1.63 -7.54
CA TRP A 247 17.95 -2.64 -6.50
C TRP A 247 19.25 -2.81 -5.73
N ASN A 248 19.12 -2.98 -4.42
CA ASN A 248 20.19 -3.24 -3.48
C ASN A 248 20.05 -4.67 -2.95
N ASP A 249 21.18 -5.38 -2.83
CA ASP A 249 21.23 -6.76 -2.35
C ASP A 249 20.67 -6.95 -0.93
N ARG A 250 20.48 -5.86 -0.17
CA ARG A 250 19.80 -5.85 1.14
C ARG A 250 18.27 -5.75 1.05
N GLY A 251 17.69 -5.82 -0.14
CA GLY A 251 16.24 -5.91 -0.33
C GLY A 251 15.52 -4.56 -0.30
N TYR A 252 16.09 -3.55 -0.96
CA TYR A 252 15.49 -2.22 -1.14
C TYR A 252 16.00 -1.51 -2.40
N PHE A 253 15.41 -0.36 -2.75
CA PHE A 253 15.83 0.47 -3.88
C PHE A 253 16.57 1.72 -3.43
N ASN A 254 17.77 1.95 -3.97
CA ASN A 254 18.44 3.24 -3.85
C ASN A 254 18.04 4.14 -5.03
N ILE A 255 17.49 5.33 -4.76
CA ILE A 255 17.16 6.29 -5.83
C ILE A 255 18.44 6.88 -6.45
N VAL A 256 18.40 7.20 -7.73
CA VAL A 256 19.47 7.84 -8.50
C VAL A 256 19.04 9.27 -8.81
N GLY A 257 19.03 10.12 -7.78
CA GLY A 257 18.53 11.49 -7.85
C GLY A 257 17.01 11.60 -7.68
N GLY A 258 16.49 12.81 -7.82
CA GLY A 258 15.05 13.09 -7.63
C GLY A 258 14.57 13.11 -6.18
N ASN A 259 15.49 13.15 -5.20
CA ASN A 259 15.19 13.28 -3.77
C ASN A 259 14.10 14.32 -3.46
N HIS A 260 14.21 15.56 -3.97
CA HIS A 260 13.23 16.61 -3.70
C HIS A 260 11.80 16.22 -4.12
N ARG A 261 11.65 15.47 -5.23
CA ARG A 261 10.33 15.00 -5.68
C ARG A 261 9.78 13.91 -4.78
N ILE A 262 10.62 12.96 -4.38
CA ILE A 262 10.23 11.88 -3.46
C ILE A 262 9.88 12.43 -2.08
N MET A 263 10.69 13.36 -1.58
CA MET A 263 10.45 14.04 -0.31
C MET A 263 9.20 14.92 -0.33
N TYR A 264 8.89 15.54 -1.48
CA TYR A 264 7.62 16.23 -1.68
C TYR A 264 6.43 15.26 -1.53
N LEU A 265 6.43 14.14 -2.27
CA LEU A 265 5.37 13.14 -2.17
C LEU A 265 5.23 12.59 -0.74
N TYR A 266 6.36 12.35 -0.08
CA TYR A 266 6.39 11.88 1.31
C TYR A 266 5.80 12.92 2.28
N ALA A 267 6.06 14.22 2.07
CA ALA A 267 5.47 15.30 2.83
C ALA A 267 3.95 15.42 2.60
N LYS A 268 3.45 15.15 1.38
CA LYS A 268 2.01 15.05 1.07
C LYS A 268 1.35 13.79 1.67
N GLY A 269 2.09 12.96 2.39
CA GLY A 269 1.59 11.77 3.07
C GLY A 269 1.54 10.52 2.18
N CYS A 270 2.13 10.55 0.98
CA CYS A 270 2.25 9.37 0.14
C CYS A 270 3.14 8.31 0.81
N ARG A 271 2.76 7.04 0.62
CA ARG A 271 3.50 5.87 1.11
C ARG A 271 4.04 4.99 0.00
N TYR A 272 3.61 5.25 -1.23
CA TYR A 272 4.08 4.60 -2.44
C TYR A 272 4.63 5.68 -3.37
N PHE A 273 5.76 5.38 -3.98
CA PHE A 273 6.51 6.31 -4.81
C PHE A 273 6.68 5.73 -6.20
N PRO A 274 6.44 6.49 -7.27
CA PRO A 274 6.71 6.00 -8.61
C PRO A 274 8.22 6.02 -8.82
N LEU A 275 8.83 4.86 -9.04
CA LEU A 275 10.25 4.73 -9.35
C LEU A 275 10.41 4.06 -10.71
N ARG A 276 11.34 4.59 -11.51
CA ARG A 276 11.75 3.98 -12.77
C ARG A 276 12.87 2.99 -12.50
N ILE A 277 12.62 1.71 -12.72
CA ILE A 277 13.54 0.61 -12.39
C ILE A 277 13.77 -0.26 -13.62
N SER A 278 14.91 -0.97 -13.64
CA SER A 278 15.19 -1.94 -14.70
C SER A 278 14.24 -3.14 -14.58
N ARG A 279 13.97 -3.84 -15.70
CA ARG A 279 13.21 -5.10 -15.64
C ARG A 279 13.90 -6.18 -14.81
N GLN A 280 15.23 -6.16 -14.75
CA GLN A 280 16.02 -7.08 -13.93
C GLN A 280 15.82 -6.81 -12.44
N ASP A 281 15.87 -5.55 -12.03
CA ASP A 281 15.67 -5.11 -10.65
C ASP A 281 14.25 -5.43 -10.18
N PHE A 282 13.26 -5.26 -11.08
CA PHE A 282 11.88 -5.66 -10.78
C PHE A 282 11.75 -7.17 -10.57
N ALA A 283 12.39 -7.98 -11.40
CA ALA A 283 12.39 -9.44 -11.22
C ALA A 283 13.07 -9.86 -9.90
N GLN A 284 14.12 -9.15 -9.47
CA GLN A 284 14.74 -9.36 -8.16
C GLN A 284 13.81 -8.97 -7.01
N TRP A 285 13.08 -7.85 -7.13
CA TRP A 285 12.12 -7.40 -6.14
C TRP A 285 10.91 -8.33 -6.02
N GLN A 286 10.40 -8.84 -7.14
CA GLN A 286 9.37 -9.88 -7.16
C GLN A 286 9.86 -11.18 -6.52
N GLY A 287 11.16 -11.51 -6.68
CA GLY A 287 11.71 -12.75 -6.16
C GLY A 287 11.14 -13.99 -6.86
N ALA A 288 11.48 -15.17 -6.33
CA ALA A 288 11.07 -16.45 -6.89
C ALA A 288 9.85 -17.08 -6.19
N GLU A 289 9.52 -16.61 -4.97
CA GLU A 289 8.44 -17.17 -4.17
C GLU A 289 7.10 -16.69 -4.71
N SER A 290 6.18 -17.62 -4.97
CA SER A 290 4.81 -17.28 -5.38
C SER A 290 3.99 -16.82 -4.18
N VAL A 291 3.13 -15.83 -4.39
CA VAL A 291 2.21 -15.39 -3.33
C VAL A 291 1.12 -16.41 -3.12
N MET A 292 1.10 -17.02 -1.93
CA MET A 292 0.05 -17.95 -1.53
C MET A 292 -1.19 -17.18 -1.06
N PRO A 293 -2.40 -17.51 -1.55
CA PRO A 293 -3.65 -16.87 -1.13
C PRO A 293 -3.87 -16.89 0.38
N GLU A 294 -3.49 -17.98 1.05
CA GLU A 294 -3.66 -18.17 2.49
C GLU A 294 -2.75 -17.23 3.30
N VAL A 295 -1.56 -16.93 2.77
CA VAL A 295 -0.65 -15.94 3.36
C VAL A 295 -1.26 -14.56 3.23
N ALA A 296 -1.72 -14.20 2.03
CA ALA A 296 -2.31 -12.89 1.77
C ALA A 296 -3.57 -12.61 2.60
N ALA A 297 -4.41 -13.62 2.83
CA ALA A 297 -5.61 -13.51 3.65
C ALA A 297 -5.33 -13.25 5.14
N ARG A 298 -4.10 -13.54 5.61
CA ARG A 298 -3.71 -13.37 7.02
C ARG A 298 -2.96 -12.07 7.32
N ILE A 299 -2.47 -11.38 6.29
CA ILE A 299 -1.62 -10.20 6.46
C ILE A 299 -2.35 -9.09 7.21
N SER A 300 -1.69 -8.61 8.26
CA SER A 300 -2.13 -7.52 9.11
C SER A 300 -1.17 -6.32 9.07
N TYR A 301 0.00 -6.46 8.45
CA TYR A 301 1.01 -5.41 8.32
C TYR A 301 1.43 -5.21 6.85
N PRO A 302 1.96 -4.03 6.47
CA PRO A 302 2.42 -3.81 5.11
C PRO A 302 3.53 -4.78 4.73
N VAL A 303 3.40 -5.36 3.54
CA VAL A 303 4.38 -6.27 2.93
C VAL A 303 4.98 -5.56 1.73
N SER A 304 6.31 -5.39 1.71
CA SER A 304 7.00 -4.59 0.69
C SER A 304 7.12 -5.28 -0.68
N HIS A 305 6.54 -6.46 -0.87
CA HIS A 305 6.56 -7.22 -2.12
C HIS A 305 5.54 -6.65 -3.13
N PRO A 306 5.84 -6.57 -4.45
CA PRO A 306 5.04 -5.82 -5.42
C PRO A 306 3.58 -6.29 -5.53
N ALA A 307 3.32 -7.59 -5.38
CA ALA A 307 1.96 -8.15 -5.43
C ALA A 307 1.02 -7.68 -4.29
N PHE A 308 1.55 -7.03 -3.26
CA PHE A 308 0.76 -6.56 -2.11
C PHE A 308 0.35 -5.09 -2.21
N GLN A 309 0.70 -4.39 -3.30
CA GLN A 309 0.46 -2.95 -3.39
C GLN A 309 -1.01 -2.55 -3.17
N HIS A 310 -1.95 -3.34 -3.71
CA HIS A 310 -3.38 -3.01 -3.64
C HIS A 310 -4.06 -3.59 -2.41
N VAL A 311 -3.32 -4.35 -1.58
CA VAL A 311 -3.85 -4.94 -0.34
C VAL A 311 -4.06 -3.85 0.69
N VAL A 312 -5.32 -3.64 1.06
CA VAL A 312 -5.69 -2.62 2.04
C VAL A 312 -5.42 -3.13 3.44
N ILE A 313 -4.41 -2.56 4.09
CA ILE A 313 -4.13 -2.80 5.52
C ILE A 313 -4.72 -1.67 6.35
N HIS A 314 -5.67 -2.01 7.22
CA HIS A 314 -6.32 -1.06 8.11
C HIS A 314 -5.41 -0.67 9.28
N GLY A 315 -5.64 0.52 9.86
CA GLY A 315 -4.91 0.96 11.07
C GLY A 315 -3.43 1.32 10.86
N THR A 316 -2.95 1.35 9.61
CA THR A 316 -1.54 1.63 9.27
C THR A 316 -1.05 3.01 9.72
N GLY A 317 -1.92 3.99 9.98
CA GLY A 317 -1.53 5.32 10.47
C GLY A 317 -0.62 5.29 11.71
N ARG A 318 -1.00 4.51 12.73
CA ARG A 318 -0.18 4.35 13.95
C ARG A 318 1.12 3.60 13.68
N LEU A 319 1.07 2.59 12.80
CA LEU A 319 2.25 1.82 12.40
C LEU A 319 3.31 2.73 11.76
N TYR A 320 2.93 3.57 10.80
CA TYR A 320 3.86 4.47 10.14
C TYR A 320 4.36 5.59 11.05
N HIS A 321 3.61 5.99 12.06
CA HIS A 321 4.14 6.90 13.08
C HIS A 321 5.31 6.28 13.85
N VAL A 322 5.19 5.00 14.22
CA VAL A 322 6.29 4.25 14.87
C VAL A 322 7.46 4.08 13.89
N PHE A 323 7.19 3.70 12.64
CA PHE A 323 8.22 3.61 11.59
C PHE A 323 9.02 4.92 11.46
N LYS A 324 8.33 6.06 11.33
CA LYS A 324 8.98 7.38 11.27
C LYS A 324 9.81 7.69 12.51
N SER A 325 9.36 7.26 13.68
CA SER A 325 10.08 7.45 14.95
C SER A 325 11.36 6.61 15.00
N ILE A 326 11.31 5.38 14.49
CA ILE A 326 12.49 4.50 14.33
C ILE A 326 13.49 5.13 13.37
N GLU A 327 13.03 5.53 12.17
CA GLU A 327 13.88 6.16 11.15
C GLU A 327 14.56 7.42 11.69
N LYS A 328 13.79 8.30 12.36
CA LYS A 328 14.35 9.52 12.98
C LYS A 328 15.40 9.22 14.05
N ARG A 329 15.23 8.15 14.84
CA ARG A 329 16.13 7.81 15.97
C ARG A 329 17.36 7.03 15.51
N TYR A 330 17.17 6.04 14.66
CA TYR A 330 18.19 5.03 14.32
C TYR A 330 18.68 5.12 12.88
N GLY A 331 17.98 5.79 11.97
CA GLY A 331 18.33 5.77 10.55
C GLY A 331 19.67 6.41 10.20
N HIS A 332 20.21 7.28 11.07
CA HIS A 332 21.56 7.84 10.93
C HIS A 332 22.63 7.04 11.68
N VAL A 333 22.21 6.16 12.58
CA VAL A 333 23.08 5.38 13.45
C VAL A 333 23.68 4.24 12.64
N ASP A 334 24.95 3.93 12.91
CA ASP A 334 25.55 2.71 12.40
C ASP A 334 25.05 1.50 13.20
N MET A 335 24.27 0.64 12.54
CA MET A 335 23.70 -0.56 13.14
C MET A 335 24.56 -1.81 12.89
N SER A 336 25.71 -1.68 12.20
CA SER A 336 26.57 -2.79 11.76
C SER A 336 27.10 -3.69 12.87
N ASN A 337 27.06 -3.22 14.12
CA ASN A 337 27.49 -3.96 15.31
C ASN A 337 26.36 -4.20 16.32
N ARG A 338 25.09 -4.02 15.91
CA ARG A 338 23.92 -4.15 16.79
C ARG A 338 23.14 -5.42 16.49
N LYS A 339 22.76 -6.12 17.55
CA LYS A 339 21.83 -7.26 17.53
C LYS A 339 20.43 -6.79 17.91
N ILE A 340 19.44 -7.18 17.12
CA ILE A 340 18.05 -6.73 17.27
C ILE A 340 17.14 -7.93 17.46
N LEU A 341 16.22 -7.83 18.41
CA LEU A 341 15.12 -8.77 18.61
C LEU A 341 13.78 -8.06 18.35
N ASP A 342 13.02 -8.55 17.37
CA ASP A 342 11.64 -8.14 17.12
C ASP A 342 10.68 -9.19 17.68
N SER A 343 10.16 -8.91 18.87
CA SER A 343 9.14 -9.69 19.59
C SER A 343 7.78 -8.99 19.59
N SER A 344 7.56 -8.04 18.68
CA SER A 344 6.35 -7.22 18.65
C SER A 344 5.16 -7.88 17.94
N HIS A 345 5.38 -9.05 17.34
CA HIS A 345 4.42 -9.79 16.50
C HIS A 345 3.82 -8.91 15.39
N THR A 346 4.63 -8.05 14.79
CA THR A 346 4.22 -7.20 13.65
C THR A 346 4.59 -7.83 12.31
N GLU A 347 4.47 -9.14 12.18
CA GLU A 347 4.89 -9.88 10.97
C GLU A 347 6.36 -9.63 10.60
N GLY A 348 7.18 -9.20 11.59
CA GLY A 348 8.58 -8.79 11.43
C GLY A 348 8.79 -7.50 10.62
N PHE A 349 7.76 -6.66 10.49
CA PHE A 349 7.82 -5.37 9.80
C PHE A 349 8.99 -4.49 10.29
N PHE A 350 9.13 -4.33 11.62
CA PHE A 350 10.19 -3.51 12.19
C PHE A 350 11.55 -4.20 12.20
N GLY A 351 11.61 -5.49 12.51
CA GLY A 351 12.84 -6.28 12.44
C GLY A 351 13.49 -6.17 11.05
N ARG A 352 12.73 -6.40 9.98
CA ARG A 352 13.25 -6.27 8.59
C ARG A 352 13.75 -4.85 8.29
N GLN A 353 13.14 -3.83 8.86
CA GLN A 353 13.65 -2.46 8.70
C GLN A 353 15.02 -2.28 9.37
N PHE A 354 15.22 -2.80 10.59
CA PHE A 354 16.54 -2.79 11.23
C PHE A 354 17.58 -3.61 10.46
N ALA A 355 17.18 -4.71 9.83
CA ALA A 355 18.06 -5.47 8.95
C ALA A 355 18.49 -4.62 7.75
N ARG A 356 17.59 -3.87 7.12
CA ARG A 356 17.95 -2.90 6.05
C ARG A 356 18.85 -1.78 6.54
N MET A 357 18.77 -1.40 7.82
CA MET A 357 19.68 -0.45 8.47
C MET A 357 21.09 -1.03 8.75
N LYS A 358 21.37 -2.27 8.32
CA LYS A 358 22.64 -3.00 8.51
C LYS A 358 22.81 -3.60 9.91
N GLY A 359 21.73 -3.94 10.62
CA GLY A 359 21.83 -4.74 11.84
C GLY A 359 22.61 -6.03 11.62
N THR A 360 23.58 -6.35 12.50
CA THR A 360 24.47 -7.53 12.35
C THR A 360 23.70 -8.85 12.44
N LYS A 361 22.67 -8.86 13.28
CA LYS A 361 21.77 -9.99 13.47
C LYS A 361 20.40 -9.46 13.88
N VAL A 362 19.38 -9.79 13.12
CA VAL A 362 17.99 -9.47 13.44
C VAL A 362 17.23 -10.77 13.66
N THR A 363 16.72 -10.97 14.86
CA THR A 363 15.85 -12.10 15.17
C THR A 363 14.41 -11.63 15.25
N ILE A 364 13.50 -12.29 14.54
CA ILE A 364 12.06 -12.10 14.68
C ILE A 364 11.52 -13.26 15.51
N ALA A 365 10.95 -12.93 16.66
CA ALA A 365 10.33 -13.88 17.55
C ALA A 365 8.92 -14.23 17.04
N VAL A 366 8.62 -15.52 16.97
CA VAL A 366 7.37 -16.07 16.42
C VAL A 366 6.83 -17.16 17.34
N THR A 367 5.51 -17.35 17.31
CA THR A 367 4.91 -18.51 17.99
C THR A 367 5.11 -19.77 17.15
N SER A 368 5.07 -20.95 17.79
CA SER A 368 5.29 -22.22 17.09
C SER A 368 4.25 -22.51 16.01
N ASP A 369 3.01 -22.07 16.21
CA ASP A 369 1.90 -22.24 15.26
C ASP A 369 1.96 -21.24 14.08
N GLU A 370 2.71 -20.15 14.21
CA GLU A 370 2.89 -19.16 13.15
C GLU A 370 4.19 -19.33 12.35
N LEU A 371 5.11 -20.21 12.77
CA LEU A 371 6.43 -20.35 12.16
C LEU A 371 6.37 -20.56 10.63
N THR A 372 5.55 -21.49 10.14
CA THR A 372 5.42 -21.75 8.69
C THR A 372 4.93 -20.53 7.92
N TYR A 373 4.05 -19.72 8.53
CA TYR A 373 3.54 -18.50 7.91
C TYR A 373 4.66 -17.43 7.81
N TYR A 374 5.42 -17.22 8.88
CA TYR A 374 6.56 -16.29 8.86
C TYR A 374 7.68 -16.74 7.93
N GLU A 375 7.92 -18.05 7.79
CA GLU A 375 8.88 -18.59 6.83
C GLU A 375 8.50 -18.24 5.39
N HIS A 376 7.21 -18.35 5.02
CA HIS A 376 6.75 -17.89 3.72
C HIS A 376 6.88 -16.38 3.56
N LEU A 377 6.51 -15.58 4.57
CA LEU A 377 6.70 -14.13 4.52
C LEU A 377 8.18 -13.73 4.33
N SER A 378 9.10 -14.43 4.98
CA SER A 378 10.54 -14.18 4.82
C SER A 378 11.07 -14.59 3.45
N ARG A 379 10.49 -15.61 2.80
CA ARG A 379 10.79 -15.94 1.40
C ARG A 379 10.24 -14.91 0.41
N LEU A 380 9.06 -14.36 0.68
CA LEU A 380 8.45 -13.29 -0.12
C LEU A 380 9.17 -11.94 0.02
N MET A 381 9.75 -11.68 1.19
CA MET A 381 10.53 -10.47 1.47
C MET A 381 11.94 -10.85 1.90
N PRO A 382 12.79 -11.33 0.96
CA PRO A 382 14.14 -11.73 1.30
C PRO A 382 14.92 -10.49 1.75
N VAL A 383 15.25 -10.44 3.04
CA VAL A 383 16.11 -9.43 3.65
C VAL A 383 17.25 -10.16 4.34
N PRO A 384 18.52 -9.86 4.01
CA PRO A 384 19.67 -10.48 4.66
C PRO A 384 19.66 -10.29 6.18
N ASP A 385 20.36 -11.16 6.89
CA ASP A 385 20.63 -11.05 8.34
C ASP A 385 19.37 -11.18 9.23
N VAL A 386 18.25 -11.68 8.68
CA VAL A 386 17.01 -11.95 9.40
C VAL A 386 16.87 -13.44 9.70
N GLU A 387 16.70 -13.76 10.98
CA GLU A 387 16.44 -15.11 11.49
C GLU A 387 15.07 -15.17 12.18
N LEU A 388 14.37 -16.31 12.05
CA LEU A 388 13.16 -16.59 12.82
C LEU A 388 13.50 -17.44 14.04
N MET A 389 12.90 -17.11 15.19
CA MET A 389 13.09 -17.87 16.43
C MET A 389 11.76 -18.04 17.16
N VAL A 390 11.52 -19.23 17.72
CA VAL A 390 10.31 -19.48 18.52
C VAL A 390 10.40 -18.74 19.87
N ASP A 391 9.35 -18.03 20.29
CA ASP A 391 9.34 -17.13 21.48
C ASP A 391 9.82 -17.78 22.78
N SER A 392 9.48 -19.05 22.99
CA SER A 392 9.91 -19.81 24.17
C SER A 392 11.45 -19.92 24.31
N ASN A 393 12.16 -19.70 23.21
CA ASN A 393 13.62 -19.60 23.17
C ASN A 393 14.10 -18.15 23.23
N ALA A 394 13.44 -17.23 22.52
CA ALA A 394 13.80 -15.81 22.52
C ALA A 394 13.78 -15.19 23.93
N SER A 395 12.82 -15.64 24.76
CA SER A 395 12.68 -15.16 26.14
C SER A 395 13.83 -15.50 27.08
N LYS A 396 14.67 -16.49 26.72
CA LYS A 396 15.85 -16.87 27.50
C LYS A 396 17.09 -16.06 27.12
N ASP A 397 17.07 -15.40 25.96
CA ASP A 397 18.23 -14.77 25.33
C ASP A 397 18.15 -13.23 25.27
N PHE A 398 17.19 -12.59 25.95
CA PHE A 398 17.01 -11.13 25.91
C PHE A 398 18.28 -10.33 26.24
N LEU A 399 19.14 -10.85 27.13
CA LEU A 399 20.40 -10.20 27.53
C LEU A 399 21.46 -10.14 26.42
N HIS A 400 21.25 -10.83 25.30
CA HIS A 400 22.19 -10.89 24.17
C HIS A 400 21.85 -9.93 23.01
N TYR A 401 20.79 -9.13 23.15
CA TYR A 401 20.36 -8.17 22.14
C TYR A 401 20.62 -6.73 22.59
N ASP A 402 21.00 -5.86 21.67
CA ASP A 402 21.20 -4.43 21.93
C ASP A 402 19.88 -3.66 21.90
N ILE A 403 18.97 -4.09 21.02
CA ILE A 403 17.67 -3.44 20.81
C ILE A 403 16.58 -4.51 20.82
N ILE A 404 15.56 -4.29 21.65
CA ILE A 404 14.38 -5.15 21.73
C ILE A 404 13.17 -4.34 21.31
N ILE A 405 12.40 -4.88 20.38
CA ILE A 405 11.12 -4.35 19.93
C ILE A 405 10.05 -5.29 20.49
N SER A 406 9.13 -4.77 21.27
CA SER A 406 8.10 -5.56 21.95
C SER A 406 6.79 -4.78 22.05
N ARG A 407 5.79 -5.38 22.70
CA ARG A 407 4.56 -4.69 23.10
C ARG A 407 4.47 -4.64 24.61
N ASP A 408 4.04 -3.50 25.14
CA ASP A 408 3.69 -3.36 26.55
C ASP A 408 2.35 -4.06 26.87
N GLU A 409 1.96 -4.04 28.15
CA GLU A 409 0.70 -4.61 28.65
C GLU A 409 -0.55 -4.00 28.00
N ARG A 410 -0.43 -2.82 27.39
CA ARG A 410 -1.52 -2.13 26.67
C ARG A 410 -1.49 -2.42 25.17
N GLY A 411 -0.59 -3.29 24.72
CA GLY A 411 -0.36 -3.62 23.32
C GLY A 411 0.32 -2.51 22.53
N ALA A 412 0.85 -1.47 23.18
CA ALA A 412 1.61 -0.42 22.52
C ALA A 412 3.03 -0.89 22.24
N LEU A 413 3.58 -0.46 21.10
CA LEU A 413 4.91 -0.87 20.66
C LEU A 413 5.98 -0.12 21.47
N VAL A 414 6.93 -0.86 22.03
CA VAL A 414 8.04 -0.36 22.84
C VAL A 414 9.36 -0.76 22.20
N ILE A 415 10.34 0.13 22.25
CA ILE A 415 11.70 -0.13 21.78
C ILE A 415 12.65 0.16 22.93
N GLU A 416 13.31 -0.88 23.41
CA GLU A 416 14.26 -0.82 24.52
C GLU A 416 15.67 -0.95 23.98
N GLU A 417 16.54 -0.01 24.35
CA GLU A 417 17.98 -0.11 24.12
C GLU A 417 18.62 -0.67 25.39
N LEU A 418 19.15 -1.89 25.32
CA LEU A 418 19.93 -2.45 26.40
C LEU A 418 21.34 -1.85 26.29
N LYS A 419 21.68 -0.97 27.25
CA LYS A 419 23.06 -0.52 27.38
C LYS A 419 23.90 -1.74 27.69
N GLY A 420 24.83 -2.08 26.79
CA GLY A 420 25.81 -3.12 27.05
C GLY A 420 26.41 -2.89 28.43
N VAL A 421 26.39 -3.92 29.27
CA VAL A 421 27.27 -3.97 30.43
C VAL A 421 28.67 -3.81 29.84
N GLU A 422 29.30 -2.65 30.04
CA GLU A 422 30.73 -2.50 29.75
C GLU A 422 31.43 -3.63 30.51
N GLN A 423 31.91 -4.63 29.76
CA GLN A 423 32.77 -5.70 30.28
C GLN A 423 34.21 -5.25 30.25
#